data_AF-A0A6A5ZTK1-F1
#
_entry.id   AF-A0A6A5ZTK1-F1
#
_cell.length_a   1.000
_cell.length_b   1.000
_cell.length_c   1.000
_cell.angle_alpha   90.00
_cell.angle_beta   90.00
_cell.angle_gamma   90.00
#
_symmetry.space_group_name_H-M   'P 1'
#
loop_
_entity.id
_entity.type
_entity.pdbx_description
1 polymer ?
#
loop_
_entity_poly.entity_id
_entity_poly.type
_entity_poly.pdbx_seq_one_letter_code
_entity_poly.pdbx_strand_id
1 'polypeptide(L)'
;MPSIYTLTLTTLVSLSTAYSLPPNLHSRQALSDLKTGSWLLTWTPSMPNPQTYKGPLRITSNSSSLYISADLYNGTTNPDPADGSPILSRENYWAFVRPTKLSSTSNGGFDLGLEFYKYKGTPNPFNHYTDWESEPWEGGLSASLSASTAPAGFPSDTSYFSGNVTFAGNGSAAGTLSMGWVSDYVRRYTVEIGGVAGLERPLADASGTRTWKSIFADALIDMSLESGVDVPDQPNGIWDTAQAHAAMLQYRRPTNFDRVWRIYLLMVKKDRDVARGAMMDGKRDSNDPVPREAAVIANEWLIGTNADGSPDTQHAWPASVVGKPFVSLHDAWFRTAVHEVGHFFNLGHPAEFQNGLMDDTQTYVDAGEQGLTSKKFPENIDARALAFTGWERHFMAHRPDTHVRPGWIDFGAAAQDETPPVVLDLLA
;
A
#
# COMPACT_ATOMS: atom_id res chain seq x y z
N MET A 1 -51.03 -30.12 -9.47
CA MET A 1 -50.80 -28.78 -8.90
C MET A 1 -49.53 -28.83 -8.07
N PRO A 2 -48.39 -28.28 -8.54
CA PRO A 2 -47.24 -28.04 -7.69
C PRO A 2 -47.21 -26.57 -7.25
N SER A 3 -46.95 -26.34 -5.96
CA SER A 3 -46.80 -25.01 -5.36
C SER A 3 -45.61 -24.28 -5.96
N ILE A 4 -45.88 -23.05 -6.40
CA ILE A 4 -44.91 -22.03 -6.75
C ILE A 4 -44.38 -21.44 -5.45
N TYR A 5 -43.11 -21.63 -5.14
CA TYR A 5 -42.41 -20.82 -4.15
C TYR A 5 -41.95 -19.53 -4.83
N THR A 6 -42.63 -18.44 -4.52
CA THR A 6 -42.22 -17.08 -4.88
C THR A 6 -41.00 -16.73 -4.02
N LEU A 7 -39.80 -16.76 -4.61
CA LEU A 7 -38.63 -16.12 -4.02
C LEU A 7 -38.77 -14.61 -4.21
N THR A 8 -39.12 -13.91 -3.13
CA THR A 8 -39.02 -12.46 -3.05
C THR A 8 -37.54 -12.08 -3.08
N LEU A 9 -37.10 -11.53 -4.21
CA LEU A 9 -35.79 -10.92 -4.37
C LEU A 9 -35.78 -9.61 -3.59
N THR A 10 -35.38 -9.64 -2.32
CA THR A 10 -34.97 -8.43 -1.60
C THR A 10 -33.66 -7.96 -2.22
N THR A 11 -33.75 -7.01 -3.15
CA THR A 11 -32.65 -6.13 -3.53
C THR A 11 -32.20 -5.38 -2.28
N LEU A 12 -31.17 -5.90 -1.61
CA LEU A 12 -30.32 -5.09 -0.75
C LEU A 12 -29.61 -4.10 -1.66
N VAL A 13 -30.15 -2.88 -1.71
CA VAL A 13 -29.42 -1.72 -2.20
C VAL A 13 -28.28 -1.51 -1.20
N SER A 14 -27.12 -2.11 -1.46
CA SER A 14 -25.88 -1.69 -0.82
C SER A 14 -25.60 -0.29 -1.33
N LEU A 15 -25.85 0.72 -0.49
CA LEU A 15 -25.27 2.04 -0.66
C LEU A 15 -23.76 1.90 -0.43
N SER A 16 -23.05 1.32 -1.39
CA SER A 16 -21.60 1.42 -1.47
C SER A 16 -21.29 2.74 -2.14
N THR A 17 -20.90 3.72 -1.33
CA THR A 17 -20.28 4.95 -1.80
C THR A 17 -19.14 4.59 -2.74
N ALA A 18 -19.12 5.13 -3.95
CA ALA A 18 -17.86 5.33 -4.68
C ALA A 18 -16.82 5.79 -3.67
N TYR A 19 -15.64 5.15 -3.61
CA TYR A 19 -14.57 5.52 -2.68
C TYR A 19 -14.01 6.90 -3.09
N SER A 20 -14.78 7.95 -2.83
CA SER A 20 -14.25 9.30 -2.68
C SER A 20 -13.19 9.22 -1.59
N LEU A 21 -12.12 10.00 -1.75
CA LEU A 21 -11.32 10.42 -0.60
C LEU A 21 -12.28 10.70 0.57
N PRO A 22 -12.01 10.21 1.80
CA PRO A 22 -12.93 10.30 2.91
C PRO A 22 -13.41 11.73 2.97
N PRO A 23 -14.74 11.95 3.03
CA PRO A 23 -15.36 13.24 2.70
C PRO A 23 -14.84 14.41 3.56
N ASN A 24 -14.05 14.09 4.60
CA ASN A 24 -13.51 14.97 5.61
C ASN A 24 -11.98 14.94 5.70
N LEU A 25 -11.28 14.66 4.60
CA LEU A 25 -9.84 14.94 4.46
C LEU A 25 -9.62 16.46 4.43
N HIS A 26 -9.67 17.10 5.59
CA HIS A 26 -9.48 18.54 5.69
C HIS A 26 -8.10 18.93 5.18
N SER A 27 -8.14 19.82 4.21
CA SER A 27 -6.98 20.54 3.77
C SER A 27 -6.46 21.43 4.88
N ARG A 28 -5.19 21.28 5.22
CA ARG A 28 -4.48 22.30 5.99
C ARG A 28 -3.66 23.10 5.00
N GLN A 29 -3.60 24.42 5.19
CA GLN A 29 -2.66 25.22 4.40
C GLN A 29 -1.27 24.62 4.58
N ALA A 30 -0.61 24.32 3.46
CA ALA A 30 0.77 23.88 3.48
C ALA A 30 1.60 24.95 4.20
N LEU A 31 2.27 24.57 5.28
CA LEU A 31 3.31 25.40 5.83
C LEU A 31 4.48 25.34 4.85
N SER A 32 4.99 26.50 4.42
CA SER A 32 6.07 26.61 3.44
C SER A 32 7.31 25.78 3.80
N ASP A 33 7.46 25.47 5.09
CA ASP A 33 8.65 24.87 5.66
C ASP A 33 8.51 23.35 5.88
N LEU A 34 7.31 22.77 5.69
CA LEU A 34 7.07 21.33 5.79
C LEU A 34 7.15 20.66 4.42
N LYS A 35 8.28 19.99 4.18
CA LYS A 35 8.50 19.18 2.98
C LYS A 35 7.61 17.93 2.96
N THR A 36 7.02 17.67 1.79
CA THR A 36 6.48 16.35 1.42
C THR A 36 7.60 15.29 1.50
N GLY A 37 7.24 14.08 1.94
CA GLY A 37 8.14 12.94 2.04
C GLY A 37 8.15 12.31 3.44
N SER A 38 9.23 11.59 3.74
CA SER A 38 9.44 10.91 5.02
C SER A 38 10.34 11.73 5.95
N TRP A 39 10.01 11.66 7.23
CA TRP A 39 10.68 12.28 8.36
C TRP A 39 10.95 11.21 9.42
N LEU A 40 12.10 11.29 10.08
CA LEU A 40 12.36 10.48 11.26
C LEU A 40 11.80 11.17 12.50
N LEU A 41 10.69 10.65 13.01
CA LEU A 41 10.07 11.09 14.26
C LEU A 41 10.77 10.44 15.45
N THR A 42 11.01 11.22 16.50
CA THR A 42 11.47 10.74 17.80
C THR A 42 10.59 11.33 18.89
N TRP A 43 10.03 10.46 19.74
CA TRP A 43 9.21 10.80 20.89
C TRP A 43 9.88 10.30 22.17
N THR A 44 10.11 11.19 23.13
CA THR A 44 10.69 10.87 24.43
C THR A 44 9.75 11.35 25.54
N PRO A 45 9.01 10.44 26.21
CA PRO A 45 8.14 10.80 27.32
C PRO A 45 8.91 11.38 28.51
N SER A 46 8.26 12.26 29.27
CA SER A 46 8.79 12.82 30.51
C SER A 46 8.45 11.90 31.69
N MET A 47 9.22 10.81 31.85
CA MET A 47 9.07 9.85 32.95
C MET A 47 10.42 9.32 33.43
N PRO A 48 10.54 8.75 34.65
CA PRO A 48 11.76 8.10 35.11
C PRO A 48 12.18 6.96 34.16
N ASN A 49 13.42 6.98 33.68
CA ASN A 49 13.97 6.04 32.68
C ASN A 49 13.13 5.99 31.38
N PRO A 50 13.07 7.10 30.61
CA PRO A 50 12.15 7.20 29.50
C PRO A 50 12.54 6.27 28.35
N GLN A 51 11.59 5.42 27.92
CA GLN A 51 11.68 4.70 26.66
C GLN A 51 11.51 5.70 25.52
N THR A 52 12.48 5.77 24.60
CA THR A 52 12.35 6.60 23.40
C THR A 52 11.68 5.80 22.29
N TYR A 53 10.76 6.43 21.58
CA TYR A 53 10.06 5.86 20.45
C TYR A 53 10.50 6.54 19.17
N LYS A 54 10.70 5.77 18.11
CA LYS A 54 11.16 6.29 16.81
C LYS A 54 10.39 5.67 15.67
N GLY A 55 10.29 6.38 14.57
CA GLY A 55 9.77 5.80 13.33
C GLY A 55 9.47 6.83 12.25
N PRO A 56 8.95 6.36 11.12
CA PRO A 56 8.63 7.21 9.98
C PRO A 56 7.41 8.08 10.29
N LEU A 57 7.55 9.39 10.08
CA LEU A 57 6.44 10.33 9.88
C LEU A 57 6.38 10.70 8.41
N ARG A 58 5.18 10.72 7.85
CA ARG A 58 4.94 10.87 6.41
C ARG A 58 4.09 12.09 6.20
N ILE A 59 4.58 12.98 5.34
CA ILE A 59 3.85 14.17 4.93
C ILE A 59 3.58 14.06 3.43
N THR A 60 2.34 14.18 3.03
CA THR A 60 2.00 14.43 1.63
C THR A 60 1.19 15.70 1.53
N SER A 61 1.45 16.50 0.51
CA SER A 61 0.73 17.74 0.27
C SER A 61 0.45 17.94 -1.22
N ASN A 62 -0.65 18.60 -1.51
CA ASN A 62 -0.97 19.13 -2.83
C ASN A 62 -1.50 20.56 -2.67
N SER A 63 -1.91 21.19 -3.78
CA SER A 63 -2.40 22.59 -3.78
C SER A 63 -3.57 22.85 -2.84
N SER A 64 -4.29 21.80 -2.44
CA SER A 64 -5.52 21.90 -1.69
C SER A 64 -5.61 20.94 -0.53
N SER A 65 -4.56 20.21 -0.12
CA SER A 65 -4.60 19.23 0.98
C SER A 65 -3.21 18.97 1.57
N LEU A 66 -3.16 18.65 2.86
CA LEU A 66 -1.96 18.18 3.54
C LEU A 66 -2.33 17.03 4.48
N TYR A 67 -1.60 15.93 4.38
CA TYR A 67 -1.79 14.72 5.16
C TYR A 67 -0.53 14.41 5.95
N ILE A 68 -0.70 14.07 7.24
CA ILE A 68 0.38 13.60 8.10
C ILE A 68 -0.05 12.29 8.71
N SER A 69 0.86 11.33 8.81
CA SER A 69 0.70 10.16 9.69
C SER A 69 2.07 9.64 10.11
N ALA A 70 2.16 8.85 11.16
CA ALA A 70 3.42 8.23 11.55
C ALA A 70 3.23 6.84 12.16
N ASP A 71 4.30 6.07 12.22
CA ASP A 71 4.39 4.84 13.00
C ASP A 71 5.49 5.01 14.04
N LEU A 72 5.24 4.57 15.27
CA LEU A 72 6.18 4.63 16.37
C LEU A 72 6.57 3.24 16.84
N TYR A 73 7.87 3.05 17.06
CA TYR A 73 8.47 1.80 17.51
C TYR A 73 9.24 2.01 18.81
N ASN A 74 9.14 1.06 19.74
CA ASN A 74 9.80 1.05 21.05
C ASN A 74 11.19 0.37 21.00
N GLY A 75 12.05 0.76 20.06
CA GLY A 75 13.37 0.14 19.87
C GLY A 75 14.54 0.94 20.46
N THR A 76 15.64 0.24 20.77
CA THR A 76 16.93 0.88 21.08
C THR A 76 17.78 1.13 19.83
N THR A 77 17.44 0.49 18.69
CA THR A 77 18.12 0.67 17.42
C THR A 77 17.80 2.05 16.84
N ASN A 78 18.84 2.83 16.57
CA ASN A 78 18.71 4.11 15.88
C ASN A 78 18.70 3.87 14.37
N PRO A 79 17.63 4.23 13.63
CA PRO A 79 17.70 4.25 12.18
C PRO A 79 18.71 5.30 11.72
N ASP A 80 19.44 5.00 10.65
CA ASP A 80 20.30 5.98 9.98
C ASP A 80 19.41 6.93 9.15
N PRO A 81 19.39 8.25 9.44
CA PRO A 81 18.62 9.20 8.65
C PRO A 81 19.02 9.26 7.17
N ALA A 82 20.24 8.84 6.81
CA ALA A 82 20.72 8.82 5.43
C ALA A 82 20.12 7.68 4.59
N ASP A 83 19.56 6.66 5.23
CA ASP A 83 18.95 5.49 4.56
C ASP A 83 17.55 5.79 3.97
N GLY A 84 17.03 7.01 4.16
CA GLY A 84 15.69 7.42 3.76
C GLY A 84 14.62 7.02 4.75
N SER A 85 13.41 6.66 4.26
CA SER A 85 12.31 6.29 5.17
C SER A 85 12.67 5.04 5.98
N PRO A 86 12.65 5.10 7.32
CA PRO A 86 13.12 4.00 8.17
C PRO A 86 12.22 2.77 8.04
N ILE A 87 12.85 1.58 8.05
CA ILE A 87 12.19 0.29 8.24
C ILE A 87 12.66 -0.24 9.60
N LEU A 88 11.71 -0.48 10.51
CA LEU A 88 11.98 -0.92 11.88
C LEU A 88 11.31 -2.27 12.18
N SER A 89 11.81 -2.97 13.20
CA SER A 89 11.35 -4.32 13.54
C SER A 89 9.89 -4.35 14.01
N ARG A 90 9.09 -5.28 13.48
CA ARG A 90 7.67 -5.50 13.83
C ARG A 90 7.49 -5.77 15.31
N GLU A 91 8.43 -6.47 15.92
CA GLU A 91 8.40 -6.81 17.36
C GLU A 91 8.38 -5.55 18.25
N ASN A 92 8.90 -4.43 17.72
CA ASN A 92 8.98 -3.18 18.43
C ASN A 92 7.87 -2.20 18.05
N TYR A 93 6.91 -2.58 17.20
CA TYR A 93 5.85 -1.67 16.80
C TYR A 93 4.96 -1.32 18.00
N TRP A 94 4.75 -0.02 18.22
CA TRP A 94 4.02 0.46 19.39
C TRP A 94 2.71 1.13 19.03
N ALA A 95 2.73 2.16 18.18
CA ALA A 95 1.54 2.95 17.91
C ALA A 95 1.52 3.54 16.51
N PHE A 96 0.31 3.68 15.97
CA PHE A 96 0.04 4.55 14.83
C PHE A 96 -0.26 5.97 15.33
N VAL A 97 0.26 6.98 14.64
CA VAL A 97 0.10 8.39 15.00
C VAL A 97 -0.80 9.10 14.01
N ARG A 98 -1.85 9.71 14.53
CA ARG A 98 -2.80 10.54 13.79
C ARG A 98 -2.64 12.02 14.19
N PRO A 99 -2.48 12.94 13.24
CA PRO A 99 -2.49 14.37 13.53
C PRO A 99 -3.92 14.87 13.77
N THR A 100 -4.13 15.62 14.84
CA THR A 100 -5.39 16.32 15.14
C THR A 100 -5.35 17.80 14.80
N LYS A 101 -4.18 18.43 14.80
CA LYS A 101 -4.06 19.86 14.54
C LYS A 101 -2.72 20.17 13.89
N LEU A 102 -2.71 21.21 13.04
CA LEU A 102 -1.49 21.86 12.57
C LEU A 102 -1.77 23.36 12.52
N SER A 103 -0.96 24.16 13.23
CA SER A 103 -1.02 25.63 13.17
C SER A 103 0.38 26.22 13.16
N SER A 104 0.64 27.16 12.25
CA SER A 104 1.89 27.91 12.23
C SER A 104 2.07 28.74 13.50
N THR A 105 3.30 28.85 13.98
CA THR A 105 3.68 29.80 15.02
C THR A 105 4.49 30.95 14.44
N SER A 106 4.57 32.08 15.15
CA SER A 106 5.24 33.30 14.68
C SER A 106 6.77 33.18 14.57
N ASN A 107 7.37 32.11 15.09
CA ASN A 107 8.81 31.87 15.13
C ASN A 107 9.31 30.89 14.06
N GLY A 108 8.54 30.67 12.98
CA GLY A 108 8.90 29.68 11.94
C GLY A 108 8.77 28.23 12.40
N GLY A 109 7.98 28.00 13.44
CA GLY A 109 7.61 26.68 13.95
C GLY A 109 6.14 26.37 13.69
N PHE A 110 5.64 25.35 14.38
CA PHE A 110 4.24 24.98 14.33
C PHE A 110 3.83 24.15 15.55
N ASP A 111 2.55 24.22 15.87
CA ASP A 111 1.92 23.34 16.85
C ASP A 111 1.24 22.17 16.14
N LEU A 112 1.47 20.96 16.65
CA LEU A 112 0.80 19.73 16.25
C LEU A 112 -0.12 19.23 17.36
N GLY A 113 -1.36 18.92 17.02
CA GLY A 113 -2.17 18.01 17.81
C GLY A 113 -1.91 16.58 17.33
N LEU A 114 -1.78 15.62 18.24
CA LEU A 114 -1.43 14.24 17.92
C LEU A 114 -2.25 13.25 18.76
N GLU A 115 -2.58 12.12 18.16
CA GLU A 115 -3.21 10.98 18.81
C GLU A 115 -2.40 9.72 18.52
N PHE A 116 -2.06 8.98 19.56
CA PHE A 116 -1.30 7.74 19.44
C PHE A 116 -2.23 6.55 19.72
N TYR A 117 -2.52 5.77 18.69
CA TYR A 117 -3.32 4.55 18.79
C TYR A 117 -2.39 3.36 18.96
N LYS A 118 -2.35 2.79 20.17
CA LYS A 118 -1.45 1.66 20.45
C LYS A 118 -1.94 0.41 19.74
N TYR A 119 -0.99 -0.33 19.19
CA TYR A 119 -1.21 -1.64 18.60
C TYR A 119 -1.21 -2.71 19.68
N LYS A 120 -2.23 -3.55 19.69
CA LYS A 120 -2.41 -4.65 20.65
C LYS A 120 -2.06 -6.02 20.08
N GLY A 121 -1.67 -6.08 18.80
CA GLY A 121 -1.29 -7.31 18.12
C GLY A 121 -2.33 -7.78 17.11
N THR A 122 -2.22 -9.05 16.72
CA THR A 122 -3.15 -9.75 15.82
C THR A 122 -3.77 -10.93 16.57
N PRO A 123 -4.75 -10.71 17.46
CA PRO A 123 -5.25 -11.74 18.37
C PRO A 123 -6.06 -12.82 17.66
N ASN A 124 -6.57 -12.56 16.45
CA ASN A 124 -7.35 -13.53 15.69
C ASN A 124 -6.44 -14.43 14.82
N PRO A 125 -6.31 -15.73 15.14
CA PRO A 125 -5.45 -16.64 14.39
C PRO A 125 -6.03 -17.04 13.03
N PHE A 126 -7.31 -16.78 12.76
CA PHE A 126 -7.99 -17.18 11.52
C PHE A 126 -7.90 -16.11 10.44
N ASN A 127 -8.05 -14.84 10.81
CA ASN A 127 -8.15 -13.75 9.85
C ASN A 127 -7.06 -12.68 10.04
N HIS A 128 -6.12 -12.84 10.98
CA HIS A 128 -4.99 -11.94 11.20
C HIS A 128 -5.33 -10.44 11.30
N TYR A 129 -6.55 -10.12 11.76
CA TYR A 129 -6.97 -8.73 11.96
C TYR A 129 -6.09 -8.05 13.01
N THR A 130 -5.69 -6.82 12.70
CA THR A 130 -5.00 -5.97 13.68
C THR A 130 -5.96 -5.52 14.77
N ASP A 131 -5.49 -5.53 16.01
CA ASP A 131 -6.21 -5.00 17.15
C ASP A 131 -5.51 -3.74 17.67
N TRP A 132 -6.30 -2.73 18.01
CA TRP A 132 -5.83 -1.40 18.40
C TRP A 132 -6.57 -0.94 19.66
N GLU A 133 -5.95 -0.06 20.43
CA GLU A 133 -6.70 0.66 21.46
C GLU A 133 -7.83 1.47 20.83
N SER A 134 -9.00 1.49 21.48
CA SER A 134 -10.17 2.21 20.99
C SER A 134 -10.04 3.73 21.19
N GLU A 135 -9.18 4.15 22.11
CA GLU A 135 -8.96 5.56 22.47
C GLU A 135 -7.48 5.92 22.30
N PRO A 136 -7.18 7.20 21.98
CA PRO A 136 -5.80 7.66 21.91
C PRO A 136 -5.13 7.60 23.28
N TRP A 137 -3.84 7.26 23.29
CA TRP A 137 -3.03 7.24 24.51
C TRP A 137 -3.09 8.60 25.23
N GLU A 138 -3.48 8.56 26.50
CA GLU A 138 -3.61 9.73 27.41
C GLU A 138 -4.53 10.84 26.86
N GLY A 139 -5.50 10.49 26.02
CA GLY A 139 -6.45 11.46 25.45
C GLY A 139 -5.81 12.39 24.40
N GLY A 140 -4.62 12.07 23.92
CA GLY A 140 -3.90 12.84 22.89
C GLY A 140 -2.86 13.81 23.45
N LEU A 141 -2.08 14.36 22.53
CA LEU A 141 -0.90 15.17 22.80
C LEU A 141 -0.94 16.47 22.00
N SER A 142 -0.28 17.50 22.52
CA SER A 142 -0.01 18.76 21.83
C SER A 142 1.49 19.01 21.82
N ALA A 143 2.10 19.07 20.64
CA ALA A 143 3.52 19.35 20.46
C ALA A 143 3.71 20.76 19.91
N SER A 144 4.54 21.58 20.56
CA SER A 144 4.95 22.88 20.03
C SER A 144 6.37 22.78 19.53
N LEU A 145 6.54 22.80 18.20
CA LEU A 145 7.80 22.54 17.53
C LEU A 145 8.39 23.82 16.95
N SER A 146 9.69 23.97 17.09
CA SER A 146 10.45 25.07 16.49
C SER A 146 11.60 24.51 15.67
N ALA A 147 11.99 25.24 14.61
CA ALA A 147 13.13 24.86 13.79
C ALA A 147 14.41 24.79 14.63
N SER A 148 15.22 23.77 14.40
CA SER A 148 16.52 23.59 15.03
C SER A 148 17.49 22.91 14.07
N THR A 149 18.79 22.98 14.35
CA THR A 149 19.80 22.34 13.51
C THR A 149 19.70 20.82 13.63
N ALA A 150 19.62 20.12 12.50
CA ALA A 150 19.58 18.67 12.51
C ALA A 150 20.87 18.07 13.10
N PRO A 151 20.78 16.97 13.87
CA PRO A 151 21.94 16.18 14.23
C PRO A 151 22.72 15.70 13.00
N ALA A 152 24.00 15.36 13.19
CA ALA A 152 24.80 14.77 12.12
C ALA A 152 24.14 13.50 11.55
N GLY A 153 24.19 13.35 10.22
CA GLY A 153 23.63 12.21 9.49
C GLY A 153 22.30 12.50 8.77
N PHE A 154 21.58 13.57 9.14
CA PHE A 154 20.37 13.97 8.40
C PHE A 154 20.72 14.54 7.02
N PRO A 155 19.94 14.20 5.96
CA PRO A 155 20.15 14.75 4.61
C PRO A 155 19.94 16.27 4.50
N SER A 156 19.21 16.88 5.43
CA SER A 156 19.00 18.33 5.49
C SER A 156 19.21 18.82 6.92
N ASP A 157 20.09 19.81 7.07
CA ASP A 157 20.42 20.47 8.33
C ASP A 157 19.35 21.49 8.77
N THR A 158 18.58 22.03 7.82
CA THR A 158 17.51 23.02 8.05
C THR A 158 16.11 22.43 8.15
N SER A 159 15.90 21.20 7.72
CA SER A 159 14.59 20.52 7.76
C SER A 159 14.48 19.66 9.02
N TYR A 160 14.59 20.29 10.18
CA TYR A 160 14.55 19.63 11.48
C TYR A 160 13.84 20.51 12.50
N PHE A 161 12.93 19.89 13.26
CA PHE A 161 12.10 20.56 14.24
C PHE A 161 12.10 19.78 15.55
N SER A 162 12.08 20.50 16.66
CA SER A 162 12.03 19.90 17.99
C SER A 162 11.26 20.78 18.97
N GLY A 163 10.68 20.18 20.00
CA GLY A 163 10.08 20.94 21.08
C GLY A 163 9.36 20.11 22.13
N ASN A 164 8.64 20.81 22.99
CA ASN A 164 7.95 20.23 24.13
C ASN A 164 6.59 19.68 23.72
N VAL A 165 6.17 18.63 24.42
CA VAL A 165 4.86 18.02 24.27
C VAL A 165 4.12 18.06 25.59
N THR A 166 2.83 18.35 25.53
CA THR A 166 1.90 18.31 26.66
C THR A 166 0.75 17.35 26.39
N PHE A 167 0.10 16.87 27.46
CA PHE A 167 -1.14 16.11 27.33
C PHE A 167 -2.28 17.05 26.93
N ALA A 168 -3.05 16.70 25.89
CA ALA A 168 -4.09 17.58 25.35
C ALA A 168 -5.20 17.88 26.39
N GLY A 169 -5.53 16.91 27.25
CA GLY A 169 -6.61 17.04 28.22
C GLY A 169 -6.33 17.93 29.43
N ASN A 170 -5.06 18.15 29.80
CA ASN A 170 -4.71 18.89 31.02
C ASN A 170 -3.51 19.85 30.88
N GLY A 171 -2.83 19.85 29.74
CA GLY A 171 -1.69 20.73 29.45
C GLY A 171 -0.42 20.42 30.24
N SER A 172 -0.39 19.35 31.04
CA SER A 172 0.81 18.98 31.80
C SER A 172 1.89 18.40 30.88
N ALA A 173 3.16 18.49 31.28
CA ALA A 173 4.30 18.07 30.47
C ALA A 173 4.24 16.57 30.19
N ALA A 174 4.24 16.20 28.91
CA ALA A 174 4.23 14.83 28.45
C ALA A 174 5.61 14.34 28.00
N GLY A 175 6.49 15.24 27.51
CA GLY A 175 7.81 14.87 26.99
C GLY A 175 8.34 15.83 25.93
N THR A 176 9.21 15.32 25.07
CA THR A 176 9.78 16.05 23.93
C THR A 176 9.60 15.27 22.64
N LEU A 177 9.43 16.00 21.54
CA LEU A 177 9.29 15.42 20.20
C LEU A 177 10.23 16.13 19.24
N SER A 178 10.85 15.37 18.34
CA SER A 178 11.63 15.90 17.23
C SER A 178 11.32 15.18 15.93
N MET A 179 11.44 15.89 14.82
CA MET A 179 11.31 15.32 13.48
C MET A 179 12.34 15.93 12.54
N GLY A 180 13.04 15.08 11.78
CA GLY A 180 13.99 15.51 10.75
C GLY A 180 13.70 14.87 9.41
N TRP A 181 13.79 15.63 8.33
CA TRP A 181 13.48 15.15 6.98
C TRP A 181 14.56 14.15 6.50
N VAL A 182 14.13 13.02 5.92
CA VAL A 182 15.03 11.94 5.49
C VAL A 182 14.87 11.54 4.02
N SER A 183 13.71 11.77 3.40
CA SER A 183 13.51 11.38 1.99
C SER A 183 12.32 12.12 1.36
N ASP A 184 12.35 12.32 0.04
CA ASP A 184 11.19 12.78 -0.74
C ASP A 184 10.10 11.70 -0.85
N TYR A 185 10.46 10.44 -0.61
CA TYR A 185 9.54 9.30 -0.60
C TYR A 185 9.07 8.99 0.82
N VAL A 186 7.80 8.64 0.97
CA VAL A 186 7.16 8.34 2.26
C VAL A 186 7.42 6.92 2.77
N ARG A 187 7.79 6.02 1.86
CA ARG A 187 8.06 4.59 2.11
C ARG A 187 9.09 4.07 1.11
N ARG A 188 9.70 2.92 1.41
CA ARG A 188 10.66 2.26 0.53
C ARG A 188 10.41 0.76 0.46
N TYR A 189 10.57 0.16 -0.71
CA TYR A 189 10.43 -1.28 -0.92
C TYR A 189 11.15 -1.75 -2.19
N THR A 190 11.20 -3.06 -2.36
CA THR A 190 11.89 -3.73 -3.46
C THR A 190 10.96 -4.71 -4.13
N VAL A 191 10.89 -4.69 -5.46
CA VAL A 191 10.25 -5.74 -6.26
C VAL A 191 11.34 -6.60 -6.87
N GLU A 192 11.33 -7.88 -6.57
CA GLU A 192 12.15 -8.89 -7.21
C GLU A 192 11.30 -9.61 -8.26
N ILE A 193 11.70 -9.57 -9.53
CA ILE A 193 11.00 -10.29 -10.60
C ILE A 193 11.80 -11.54 -10.97
N GLY A 194 11.28 -12.72 -10.65
CA GLY A 194 11.79 -14.02 -11.10
C GLY A 194 10.77 -14.74 -11.98
N GLY A 195 11.14 -15.87 -12.57
CA GLY A 195 10.16 -16.63 -13.35
C GLY A 195 10.74 -17.62 -14.33
N VAL A 196 9.86 -18.27 -15.10
CA VAL A 196 10.26 -19.29 -16.07
C VAL A 196 11.23 -18.71 -17.10
N ALA A 197 12.34 -19.42 -17.32
CA ALA A 197 13.40 -18.99 -18.23
C ALA A 197 12.86 -18.68 -19.64
N GLY A 198 13.30 -17.56 -20.21
CA GLY A 198 12.93 -17.12 -21.56
C GLY A 198 11.57 -16.43 -21.67
N LEU A 199 10.80 -16.29 -20.58
CA LEU A 199 9.61 -15.45 -20.59
C LEU A 199 9.97 -13.96 -20.63
N GLU A 200 9.12 -13.19 -21.31
CA GLU A 200 9.18 -11.74 -21.26
C GLU A 200 8.96 -11.24 -19.83
N ARG A 201 9.71 -10.20 -19.45
CA ARG A 201 9.64 -9.59 -18.12
C ARG A 201 8.90 -8.24 -18.21
N PRO A 202 7.93 -7.97 -17.31
CA PRO A 202 7.11 -6.77 -17.38
C PRO A 202 7.90 -5.58 -16.84
N LEU A 203 8.83 -4.99 -17.59
CA LEU A 203 9.75 -3.96 -17.05
C LEU A 203 9.23 -2.51 -17.16
N ALA A 204 8.44 -2.24 -18.19
CA ALA A 204 7.86 -0.93 -18.48
C ALA A 204 6.67 -1.10 -19.44
N ASP A 205 5.93 -0.03 -19.69
CA ASP A 205 5.00 0.07 -20.82
C ASP A 205 5.75 0.01 -22.17
N ALA A 206 4.99 -0.12 -23.26
CA ALA A 206 5.51 -0.29 -24.61
C ALA A 206 6.31 0.94 -25.08
N SER A 207 6.00 2.12 -24.54
CA SER A 207 6.76 3.34 -24.82
C SER A 207 8.08 3.44 -24.03
N GLY A 208 8.23 2.67 -22.95
CA GLY A 208 9.33 2.78 -22.00
C GLY A 208 9.24 3.99 -21.05
N THR A 209 8.16 4.77 -21.12
CA THR A 209 7.97 5.98 -20.30
C THR A 209 7.47 5.65 -18.90
N ARG A 210 6.55 4.68 -18.78
CA ARG A 210 6.00 4.21 -17.51
C ARG A 210 6.71 2.94 -17.10
N THR A 211 7.66 3.09 -16.19
CA THR A 211 8.35 1.99 -15.51
C THR A 211 7.72 1.74 -14.15
N TRP A 212 8.02 0.60 -13.52
CA TRP A 212 7.74 0.39 -12.10
C TRP A 212 8.15 1.61 -11.26
N LYS A 213 9.38 2.10 -11.47
CA LYS A 213 9.93 3.19 -10.65
C LYS A 213 9.13 4.47 -10.80
N SER A 214 8.76 4.85 -12.03
CA SER A 214 7.95 6.06 -12.25
C SER A 214 6.53 5.92 -11.70
N ILE A 215 5.90 4.74 -11.83
CA ILE A 215 4.53 4.51 -11.35
C ILE A 215 4.47 4.67 -9.82
N PHE A 216 5.43 4.08 -9.11
CA PHE A 216 5.46 4.16 -7.65
C PHE A 216 6.04 5.47 -7.12
N ALA A 217 6.90 6.15 -7.88
CA ALA A 217 7.33 7.50 -7.55
C ALA A 217 6.15 8.50 -7.55
N ASP A 218 5.15 8.34 -8.42
CA ASP A 218 3.93 9.16 -8.41
C ASP A 218 3.08 8.95 -7.13
N ALA A 219 3.28 7.82 -6.44
CA ALA A 219 2.72 7.49 -5.14
C ALA A 219 3.68 7.81 -3.97
N LEU A 220 4.79 8.49 -4.25
CA LEU A 220 5.85 8.82 -3.29
C LEU A 220 6.45 7.59 -2.60
N ILE A 221 6.51 6.46 -3.30
CA ILE A 221 7.16 5.25 -2.81
C ILE A 221 8.51 5.05 -3.50
N ASP A 222 9.57 4.93 -2.72
CA ASP A 222 10.92 4.62 -3.20
C ASP A 222 11.00 3.13 -3.53
N MET A 223 10.83 2.82 -4.82
CA MET A 223 10.84 1.46 -5.32
C MET A 223 12.17 1.12 -6.00
N SER A 224 12.76 0.00 -5.59
CA SER A 224 13.88 -0.63 -6.29
C SER A 224 13.43 -1.90 -7.02
N LEU A 225 13.80 -2.02 -8.29
CA LEU A 225 13.51 -3.20 -9.10
C LEU A 225 14.77 -4.09 -9.17
N GLU A 226 14.64 -5.34 -8.74
CA GLU A 226 15.70 -6.34 -8.78
C GLU A 226 15.32 -7.49 -9.71
N SER A 227 16.30 -8.01 -10.45
CA SER A 227 16.12 -9.27 -11.17
C SER A 227 16.27 -10.44 -10.21
N GLY A 228 15.25 -11.28 -10.17
CA GLY A 228 15.29 -12.62 -9.58
C GLY A 228 15.86 -13.64 -10.55
N VAL A 229 15.92 -14.90 -10.10
CA VAL A 229 16.48 -16.02 -10.86
C VAL A 229 15.48 -16.59 -11.86
N ASP A 230 16.02 -17.36 -12.81
CA ASP A 230 15.21 -18.20 -13.68
C ASP A 230 14.74 -19.45 -12.92
N VAL A 231 13.47 -19.80 -13.12
CA VAL A 231 12.78 -20.90 -12.45
C VAL A 231 12.49 -22.00 -13.48
N PRO A 232 12.65 -23.30 -13.14
CA PRO A 232 12.22 -24.39 -14.01
C PRO A 232 10.71 -24.35 -14.24
N ASP A 233 10.29 -24.58 -15.48
CA ASP A 233 8.87 -24.65 -15.82
C ASP A 233 8.22 -25.95 -15.32
N GLN A 234 6.90 -25.97 -15.22
CA GLN A 234 6.16 -27.22 -15.05
C GLN A 234 6.20 -28.05 -16.34
N PRO A 235 6.19 -29.39 -16.27
CA PRO A 235 6.27 -30.25 -17.46
C PRO A 235 5.20 -29.98 -18.53
N ASN A 236 4.02 -29.53 -18.11
CA ASN A 236 2.90 -29.15 -18.98
C ASN A 236 2.79 -27.63 -19.23
N GLY A 237 3.69 -26.82 -18.65
CA GLY A 237 3.66 -25.36 -18.72
C GLY A 237 2.48 -24.70 -18.00
N ILE A 238 1.74 -25.44 -17.16
CA ILE A 238 0.59 -24.95 -16.42
C ILE A 238 0.88 -25.11 -14.93
N TRP A 239 0.84 -23.99 -14.24
CA TRP A 239 1.06 -23.89 -12.80
C TRP A 239 -0.26 -23.95 -12.05
N ASP A 240 -0.17 -24.39 -10.80
CA ASP A 240 -1.20 -24.20 -9.80
C ASP A 240 -0.64 -23.39 -8.62
N THR A 241 -1.54 -22.90 -7.76
CA THR A 241 -1.14 -22.04 -6.64
C THR A 241 -0.11 -22.70 -5.73
N ALA A 242 -0.23 -24.01 -5.48
CA ALA A 242 0.70 -24.74 -4.62
C ALA A 242 2.11 -24.84 -5.25
N GLN A 243 2.18 -25.07 -6.56
CA GLN A 243 3.42 -25.10 -7.32
C GLN A 243 4.07 -23.71 -7.39
N ALA A 244 3.28 -22.67 -7.67
CA ALA A 244 3.75 -21.29 -7.72
C ALA A 244 4.30 -20.85 -6.35
N HIS A 245 3.58 -21.21 -5.28
CA HIS A 245 4.00 -20.97 -3.91
C HIS A 245 5.32 -21.69 -3.55
N ALA A 246 5.42 -22.99 -3.88
CA ALA A 246 6.64 -23.76 -3.63
C ALA A 246 7.85 -23.19 -4.38
N ALA A 247 7.66 -22.78 -5.65
CA ALA A 247 8.71 -22.13 -6.42
C ALA A 247 9.11 -20.78 -5.80
N MET A 248 8.15 -19.97 -5.37
CA MET A 248 8.43 -18.73 -4.68
C MET A 248 9.31 -18.95 -3.45
N LEU A 249 8.96 -19.89 -2.56
CA LEU A 249 9.76 -20.20 -1.37
C LEU A 249 11.17 -20.68 -1.72
N GLN A 250 11.32 -21.40 -2.83
CA GLN A 250 12.60 -21.95 -3.26
C GLN A 250 13.52 -20.91 -3.93
N TYR A 251 12.95 -20.00 -4.74
CA TYR A 251 13.72 -19.18 -5.68
C TYR A 251 13.80 -17.70 -5.31
N ARG A 252 12.88 -17.19 -4.48
CA ARG A 252 12.97 -15.81 -4.01
C ARG A 252 14.23 -15.60 -3.16
N ARG A 253 14.71 -14.36 -3.10
CA ARG A 253 15.78 -14.03 -2.17
C ARG A 253 15.29 -14.14 -0.72
N PRO A 254 16.07 -14.78 0.18
CA PRO A 254 15.79 -14.73 1.62
C PRO A 254 15.63 -13.29 2.08
N THR A 255 14.50 -13.00 2.72
CA THR A 255 14.09 -11.64 3.05
C THR A 255 13.82 -11.52 4.54
N ASN A 256 14.52 -10.59 5.19
CA ASN A 256 14.16 -10.12 6.52
C ASN A 256 13.29 -8.87 6.38
N PHE A 257 11.98 -9.05 6.54
CA PHE A 257 11.01 -7.97 6.42
C PHE A 257 11.24 -6.84 7.43
N ASP A 258 11.94 -7.09 8.54
CA ASP A 258 12.32 -6.10 9.57
C ASP A 258 13.49 -5.21 9.15
N ARG A 259 14.03 -5.41 7.94
CA ARG A 259 15.11 -4.59 7.35
C ARG A 259 14.80 -4.10 5.94
N VAL A 260 14.12 -4.92 5.15
CA VAL A 260 13.75 -4.61 3.76
C VAL A 260 12.36 -5.12 3.45
N TRP A 261 11.52 -4.27 2.86
CA TRP A 261 10.22 -4.70 2.36
C TRP A 261 10.44 -5.18 0.93
N ARG A 262 10.47 -6.50 0.73
CA ARG A 262 10.67 -7.10 -0.59
C ARG A 262 9.43 -7.88 -1.01
N ILE A 263 9.07 -7.73 -2.27
CA ILE A 263 7.97 -8.42 -2.92
C ILE A 263 8.58 -9.29 -4.03
N TYR A 264 8.18 -10.56 -4.10
CA TYR A 264 8.59 -11.43 -5.19
C TYR A 264 7.44 -11.59 -6.21
N LEU A 265 7.69 -11.21 -7.46
CA LEU A 265 6.77 -11.46 -8.57
C LEU A 265 7.28 -12.67 -9.38
N LEU A 266 6.51 -13.75 -9.37
CA LEU A 266 6.79 -14.96 -10.14
C LEU A 266 6.10 -14.89 -11.52
N MET A 267 6.89 -14.91 -12.59
CA MET A 267 6.39 -15.04 -13.95
C MET A 267 6.23 -16.52 -14.32
N VAL A 268 5.03 -16.92 -14.72
CA VAL A 268 4.73 -18.27 -15.23
C VAL A 268 4.13 -18.20 -16.63
N LYS A 269 4.11 -19.32 -17.36
CA LYS A 269 3.43 -19.37 -18.66
C LYS A 269 1.92 -19.25 -18.49
N LYS A 270 1.33 -20.18 -17.75
CA LYS A 270 -0.10 -20.23 -17.46
C LYS A 270 -0.30 -20.68 -16.03
N ASP A 271 -1.41 -20.25 -15.45
CA ASP A 271 -1.87 -20.69 -14.14
C ASP A 271 -3.33 -21.16 -14.28
N ARG A 272 -3.65 -22.31 -13.68
CA ARG A 272 -4.99 -22.92 -13.81
C ARG A 272 -5.98 -22.41 -12.76
N ASP A 273 -5.48 -21.83 -11.67
CA ASP A 273 -6.28 -21.38 -10.54
C ASP A 273 -6.62 -19.89 -10.70
N VAL A 274 -5.71 -19.11 -11.32
CA VAL A 274 -5.92 -17.69 -11.66
C VAL A 274 -5.60 -17.40 -13.13
N ALA A 275 -6.50 -16.70 -13.83
CA ALA A 275 -6.37 -16.51 -15.27
C ALA A 275 -5.17 -15.62 -15.65
N ARG A 276 -4.92 -14.55 -14.90
CA ARG A 276 -3.97 -13.48 -15.29
C ARG A 276 -2.85 -13.34 -14.28
N GLY A 277 -3.20 -13.29 -13.01
CA GLY A 277 -2.30 -13.15 -11.89
C GLY A 277 -3.08 -13.16 -10.60
N ALA A 278 -2.35 -13.28 -9.50
CA ALA A 278 -2.88 -13.13 -8.15
C ALA A 278 -1.74 -12.84 -7.19
N MET A 279 -2.03 -12.08 -6.13
CA MET A 279 -1.20 -12.05 -4.95
C MET A 279 -1.29 -13.40 -4.23
N MET A 280 -0.13 -13.97 -3.88
CA MET A 280 -0.02 -15.22 -3.14
C MET A 280 -0.02 -14.91 -1.65
N ASP A 281 -1.13 -15.20 -0.97
CA ASP A 281 -1.27 -14.96 0.46
C ASP A 281 -1.32 -16.25 1.29
N GLY A 282 -0.77 -16.17 2.50
CA GLY A 282 -0.32 -17.32 3.26
C GLY A 282 -1.39 -18.22 3.87
N LYS A 283 -2.66 -17.81 3.84
CA LYS A 283 -3.75 -18.59 4.47
C LYS A 283 -4.96 -18.84 3.60
N ARG A 284 -5.18 -17.99 2.60
CA ARG A 284 -6.32 -18.15 1.68
C ARG A 284 -6.00 -19.16 0.58
N ASP A 285 -4.75 -19.12 0.11
CA ASP A 285 -4.37 -19.74 -1.16
C ASP A 285 -3.15 -20.68 -1.03
N SER A 286 -2.41 -20.61 0.09
CA SER A 286 -1.22 -21.43 0.37
C SER A 286 -1.11 -21.78 1.85
N ASN A 287 -0.19 -22.66 2.23
CA ASN A 287 0.17 -22.94 3.64
C ASN A 287 1.37 -22.07 4.09
N ASP A 288 1.49 -20.84 3.57
CA ASP A 288 2.60 -19.95 3.92
C ASP A 288 2.44 -19.36 5.32
N PRO A 289 3.44 -19.45 6.21
CA PRO A 289 3.41 -18.67 7.43
C PRO A 289 3.57 -17.15 7.21
N VAL A 290 4.03 -16.68 6.05
CA VAL A 290 4.33 -15.26 5.80
C VAL A 290 3.28 -14.62 4.87
N PRO A 291 2.53 -13.62 5.36
CA PRO A 291 1.52 -12.95 4.55
C PRO A 291 2.11 -12.03 3.46
N ARG A 292 1.42 -11.90 2.32
CA ARG A 292 1.68 -10.89 1.26
C ARG A 292 3.16 -10.72 0.91
N GLU A 293 3.87 -11.80 0.62
CA GLU A 293 5.28 -11.74 0.24
C GLU A 293 5.54 -11.98 -1.25
N ALA A 294 4.53 -12.43 -1.98
CA ALA A 294 4.67 -12.71 -3.40
C ALA A 294 3.37 -12.61 -4.19
N ALA A 295 3.53 -12.54 -5.51
CA ALA A 295 2.45 -12.60 -6.49
C ALA A 295 2.90 -13.45 -7.67
N VAL A 296 1.93 -13.99 -8.39
CA VAL A 296 2.12 -14.71 -9.65
C VAL A 296 1.45 -13.95 -10.77
N ILE A 297 2.04 -13.98 -11.96
CA ILE A 297 1.46 -13.43 -13.18
C ILE A 297 1.72 -14.38 -14.35
N ALA A 298 0.66 -14.65 -15.11
CA ALA A 298 0.69 -15.47 -16.31
C ALA A 298 1.10 -14.64 -17.54
N ASN A 299 2.06 -15.14 -18.29
CA ASN A 299 2.55 -14.53 -19.52
C ASN A 299 1.69 -14.93 -20.73
N GLU A 300 1.33 -16.21 -20.81
CA GLU A 300 0.67 -16.85 -21.96
C GLU A 300 -0.80 -17.20 -21.71
N TRP A 301 -1.46 -16.55 -20.74
CA TRP A 301 -2.93 -16.64 -20.62
C TRP A 301 -3.59 -16.29 -21.95
N LEU A 302 -4.59 -17.07 -22.36
CA LEU A 302 -5.31 -16.81 -23.60
C LEU A 302 -6.45 -15.84 -23.33
N ILE A 303 -6.39 -14.67 -23.96
CA ILE A 303 -7.40 -13.63 -23.75
C ILE A 303 -8.79 -14.16 -24.11
N GLY A 304 -9.76 -13.92 -23.24
CA GLY A 304 -11.12 -14.43 -23.40
C GLY A 304 -11.34 -15.86 -22.89
N THR A 305 -10.43 -16.38 -22.05
CA THR A 305 -10.65 -17.65 -21.33
C THR A 305 -10.61 -17.48 -19.81
N ASN A 306 -11.28 -18.37 -19.10
CA ASN A 306 -11.08 -18.58 -17.66
C ASN A 306 -9.70 -19.24 -17.42
N ALA A 307 -9.33 -19.39 -16.15
CA ALA A 307 -8.05 -19.99 -15.73
C ALA A 307 -7.91 -21.46 -16.20
N ASP A 308 -9.02 -22.20 -16.24
CA ASP A 308 -9.08 -23.58 -16.76
C ASP A 308 -9.02 -23.67 -18.29
N GLY A 309 -8.96 -22.53 -18.99
CA GLY A 309 -8.93 -22.45 -20.46
C GLY A 309 -10.30 -22.52 -21.13
N SER A 310 -11.39 -22.66 -20.39
CA SER A 310 -12.75 -22.54 -20.94
C SER A 310 -13.04 -21.11 -21.39
N PRO A 311 -13.90 -20.87 -22.41
CA PRO A 311 -14.25 -19.52 -22.84
C PRO A 311 -14.87 -18.70 -21.69
N ASP A 312 -14.41 -17.47 -21.52
CA ASP A 312 -15.04 -16.49 -20.64
C ASP A 312 -16.27 -15.91 -21.35
N THR A 313 -17.46 -16.30 -20.87
CA THR A 313 -18.75 -15.84 -21.41
C THR A 313 -19.37 -14.72 -20.57
N GLN A 314 -18.72 -14.29 -19.49
CA GLN A 314 -19.21 -13.24 -18.61
C GLN A 314 -18.85 -11.85 -19.16
N HIS A 315 -17.69 -11.74 -19.80
CA HIS A 315 -17.18 -10.49 -20.35
C HIS A 315 -17.15 -10.53 -21.87
N ALA A 316 -17.54 -9.42 -22.51
CA ALA A 316 -17.58 -9.30 -23.96
C ALA A 316 -16.20 -8.95 -24.54
N TRP A 317 -15.28 -9.92 -24.46
CA TRP A 317 -13.92 -9.76 -24.97
C TRP A 317 -13.89 -9.41 -26.47
N PRO A 318 -13.12 -8.39 -26.89
CA PRO A 318 -13.05 -7.99 -28.28
C PRO A 318 -12.46 -9.09 -29.18
N ALA A 319 -13.15 -9.41 -30.28
CA ALA A 319 -12.74 -10.47 -31.20
C ALA A 319 -11.34 -10.27 -31.81
N SER A 320 -10.83 -9.03 -31.82
CA SER A 320 -9.49 -8.67 -32.29
C SER A 320 -8.37 -9.20 -31.38
N VAL A 321 -8.66 -9.54 -30.12
CA VAL A 321 -7.68 -9.98 -29.13
C VAL A 321 -7.93 -11.37 -28.54
N VAL A 322 -9.16 -11.88 -28.60
CA VAL A 322 -9.49 -13.23 -28.11
C VAL A 322 -8.57 -14.30 -28.69
N GLY A 323 -8.09 -15.20 -27.83
CA GLY A 323 -7.20 -16.31 -28.17
C GLY A 323 -5.72 -15.93 -28.35
N LYS A 324 -5.37 -14.63 -28.27
CA LYS A 324 -3.97 -14.21 -28.23
C LYS A 324 -3.38 -14.41 -26.83
N PRO A 325 -2.07 -14.68 -26.69
CA PRO A 325 -1.41 -14.71 -25.41
C PRO A 325 -1.40 -13.30 -24.79
N PHE A 326 -1.62 -13.19 -23.49
CA PHE A 326 -1.82 -11.91 -22.83
C PHE A 326 -0.62 -10.96 -22.95
N VAL A 327 0.60 -11.49 -22.90
CA VAL A 327 1.84 -10.74 -23.15
C VAL A 327 1.84 -9.99 -24.49
N SER A 328 1.09 -10.46 -25.50
CA SER A 328 0.97 -9.74 -26.78
C SER A 328 0.25 -8.39 -26.67
N LEU A 329 -0.49 -8.17 -25.57
CA LEU A 329 -1.06 -6.89 -25.18
C LEU A 329 -0.18 -6.27 -24.09
N HIS A 330 1.04 -5.91 -24.47
CA HIS A 330 2.13 -5.51 -23.58
C HIS A 330 1.71 -4.57 -22.43
N ASP A 331 1.04 -3.46 -22.75
CA ASP A 331 0.63 -2.48 -21.73
C ASP A 331 -0.42 -3.02 -20.75
N ALA A 332 -1.38 -3.80 -21.26
CA ALA A 332 -2.40 -4.44 -20.41
C ALA A 332 -1.77 -5.49 -19.49
N TRP A 333 -0.81 -6.25 -20.01
CA TRP A 333 -0.09 -7.27 -19.25
C TRP A 333 0.88 -6.65 -18.22
N PHE A 334 1.66 -5.65 -18.60
CA PHE A 334 2.53 -4.89 -17.70
C PHE A 334 1.70 -4.24 -16.58
N ARG A 335 0.57 -3.61 -16.93
CA ARG A 335 -0.37 -3.06 -15.94
C ARG A 335 -0.80 -4.11 -14.94
N THR A 336 -1.21 -5.30 -15.40
CA THR A 336 -1.65 -6.38 -14.51
C THR A 336 -0.51 -6.83 -13.58
N ALA A 337 0.72 -6.93 -14.06
CA ALA A 337 1.86 -7.23 -13.18
C ALA A 337 2.00 -6.20 -12.04
N VAL A 338 1.87 -4.90 -12.36
CA VAL A 338 1.92 -3.84 -11.33
C VAL A 338 0.68 -3.89 -10.42
N HIS A 339 -0.48 -4.25 -10.95
CA HIS A 339 -1.73 -4.41 -10.20
C HIS A 339 -1.63 -5.50 -9.14
N GLU A 340 -1.07 -6.66 -9.49
CA GLU A 340 -0.85 -7.72 -8.51
C GLU A 340 0.09 -7.26 -7.38
N VAL A 341 1.08 -6.43 -7.70
CA VAL A 341 1.96 -5.79 -6.70
C VAL A 341 1.23 -4.70 -5.89
N GLY A 342 0.17 -4.09 -6.44
CA GLY A 342 -0.70 -3.16 -5.73
C GLY A 342 -1.43 -3.80 -4.54
N HIS A 343 -1.85 -5.07 -4.67
CA HIS A 343 -2.50 -5.83 -3.58
C HIS A 343 -1.63 -5.96 -2.31
N PHE A 344 -0.31 -5.86 -2.43
CA PHE A 344 0.59 -5.89 -1.27
C PHE A 344 0.39 -4.71 -0.34
N PHE A 345 -0.01 -3.56 -0.86
CA PHE A 345 -0.39 -2.39 -0.09
C PHE A 345 -1.81 -2.51 0.48
N ASN A 346 -2.40 -3.70 0.41
CA ASN A 346 -3.77 -4.01 0.81
C ASN A 346 -4.81 -3.21 0.03
N LEU A 347 -4.52 -2.89 -1.23
CA LEU A 347 -5.46 -2.27 -2.16
C LEU A 347 -6.36 -3.33 -2.78
N GLY A 348 -7.68 -3.18 -2.67
CA GLY A 348 -8.65 -4.04 -3.35
C GLY A 348 -9.00 -3.55 -4.75
N HIS A 349 -9.75 -4.36 -5.50
CA HIS A 349 -10.41 -3.86 -6.70
C HIS A 349 -11.48 -2.83 -6.29
N PRO A 350 -11.59 -1.68 -6.98
CA PRO A 350 -12.65 -0.75 -6.71
C PRO A 350 -14.01 -1.36 -7.09
N ALA A 351 -15.07 -0.97 -6.38
CA ALA A 351 -16.42 -1.44 -6.66
C ALA A 351 -17.00 -0.86 -7.97
N GLU A 352 -16.47 0.27 -8.43
CA GLU A 352 -16.83 0.96 -9.67
C GLU A 352 -15.56 1.26 -10.47
N PHE A 353 -15.68 1.32 -11.79
CA PHE A 353 -14.55 1.61 -12.67
C PHE A 353 -13.95 3.00 -12.39
N GLN A 354 -12.65 3.07 -12.07
CA GLN A 354 -11.95 4.32 -11.76
C GLN A 354 -10.94 4.76 -12.83
N ASN A 355 -10.73 3.93 -13.86
CA ASN A 355 -9.66 4.10 -14.85
C ASN A 355 -8.27 4.21 -14.18
N GLY A 356 -8.04 3.38 -13.17
CA GLY A 356 -6.81 3.32 -12.38
C GLY A 356 -6.14 1.96 -12.43
N LEU A 357 -5.00 1.87 -11.74
CA LEU A 357 -4.18 0.67 -11.73
C LEU A 357 -4.86 -0.52 -11.03
N MET A 358 -5.74 -0.27 -10.04
CA MET A 358 -6.44 -1.32 -9.30
C MET A 358 -7.76 -1.81 -9.94
N ASP A 359 -8.22 -1.24 -11.06
CA ASP A 359 -9.35 -1.80 -11.84
C ASP A 359 -8.90 -3.07 -12.57
N ASP A 360 -9.43 -4.25 -12.28
CA ASP A 360 -8.96 -5.48 -12.94
C ASP A 360 -9.16 -5.48 -14.49
N THR A 361 -8.49 -6.39 -15.17
CA THR A 361 -8.50 -6.42 -16.67
C THR A 361 -9.92 -6.59 -17.22
N GLN A 362 -10.77 -7.36 -16.54
CA GLN A 362 -12.16 -7.58 -16.95
C GLN A 362 -12.98 -6.29 -16.84
N THR A 363 -12.75 -5.51 -15.78
CA THR A 363 -13.39 -4.20 -15.60
C THR A 363 -13.07 -3.24 -16.76
N TYR A 364 -11.85 -3.27 -17.32
CA TYR A 364 -11.51 -2.48 -18.51
C TYR A 364 -12.25 -2.94 -19.78
N VAL A 365 -12.49 -4.25 -19.94
CA VAL A 365 -13.30 -4.77 -21.04
C VAL A 365 -14.73 -4.26 -20.91
N ASP A 366 -15.32 -4.44 -19.73
CA ASP A 366 -16.70 -4.05 -19.45
C ASP A 366 -16.89 -2.53 -19.56
N ALA A 367 -15.95 -1.73 -19.06
CA ALA A 367 -15.98 -0.27 -19.17
C ALA A 367 -15.96 0.22 -20.61
N GLY A 368 -15.26 -0.49 -21.51
CA GLY A 368 -15.28 -0.20 -22.95
C GLY A 368 -16.62 -0.52 -23.60
N GLU A 369 -17.23 -1.65 -23.24
CA GLU A 369 -18.53 -2.07 -23.79
C GLU A 369 -19.71 -1.27 -23.24
N GLN A 370 -19.64 -0.84 -21.99
CA GLN A 370 -20.64 0.01 -21.32
C GLN A 370 -20.51 1.49 -21.69
N GLY A 371 -19.48 1.88 -22.45
CA GLY A 371 -19.25 3.27 -22.87
C GLY A 371 -18.74 4.18 -21.75
N LEU A 372 -18.20 3.62 -20.67
CA LEU A 372 -17.52 4.38 -19.60
C LEU A 372 -16.16 4.91 -20.04
N THR A 373 -15.60 4.31 -21.11
CA THR A 373 -14.40 4.79 -21.78
C THR A 373 -14.70 5.09 -23.25
N SER A 374 -13.95 6.03 -23.85
CA SER A 374 -14.13 6.43 -25.26
C SER A 374 -13.58 5.43 -26.27
N LYS A 375 -12.74 4.49 -25.80
CA LYS A 375 -12.14 3.40 -26.58
C LYS A 375 -12.51 2.08 -25.93
N LYS A 376 -12.37 0.98 -26.65
CA LYS A 376 -12.57 -0.36 -26.09
C LYS A 376 -11.24 -0.95 -25.66
N PHE A 377 -11.29 -2.07 -24.95
CA PHE A 377 -10.09 -2.85 -24.67
C PHE A 377 -9.48 -3.36 -25.99
N PRO A 378 -8.14 -3.41 -26.13
CA PRO A 378 -7.12 -2.93 -25.20
C PRO A 378 -6.78 -1.44 -25.34
N GLU A 379 -7.35 -0.72 -26.31
CA GLU A 379 -6.98 0.66 -26.60
C GLU A 379 -7.38 1.67 -25.51
N ASN A 380 -8.21 1.25 -24.55
CA ASN A 380 -8.54 2.01 -23.35
C ASN A 380 -7.57 1.80 -22.17
N ILE A 381 -6.52 0.99 -22.34
CA ILE A 381 -5.37 0.98 -21.44
C ILE A 381 -4.48 2.17 -21.81
N ASP A 382 -4.68 3.29 -21.13
CA ASP A 382 -3.93 4.52 -21.34
C ASP A 382 -3.00 4.84 -20.16
N ALA A 383 -2.40 6.03 -20.15
CA ALA A 383 -1.50 6.45 -19.09
C ALA A 383 -2.16 6.49 -17.69
N ARG A 384 -3.48 6.67 -17.58
CA ARG A 384 -4.20 6.64 -16.30
C ARG A 384 -4.37 5.21 -15.79
N ALA A 385 -4.56 4.26 -16.69
CA ALA A 385 -4.57 2.84 -16.34
C ALA A 385 -3.25 2.34 -15.70
N LEU A 386 -2.15 3.09 -15.91
CA LEU A 386 -0.83 2.87 -15.32
C LEU A 386 -0.53 3.85 -14.16
N ALA A 387 -1.54 4.27 -13.41
CA ALA A 387 -1.40 5.14 -12.25
C ALA A 387 -2.31 4.74 -11.10
N PHE A 388 -1.80 4.83 -9.87
CA PHE A 388 -2.62 4.72 -8.68
C PHE A 388 -3.54 5.93 -8.54
N THR A 389 -4.77 5.69 -8.13
CA THR A 389 -5.75 6.76 -7.88
C THR A 389 -5.34 7.61 -6.69
N GLY A 390 -5.99 8.77 -6.49
CA GLY A 390 -5.72 9.62 -5.32
C GLY A 390 -5.97 8.89 -3.99
N TRP A 391 -7.00 8.04 -3.96
CA TRP A 391 -7.35 7.21 -2.81
C TRP A 391 -6.29 6.13 -2.53
N GLU A 392 -5.89 5.38 -3.55
CA GLU A 392 -4.85 4.35 -3.44
C GLU A 392 -3.53 4.94 -2.97
N ARG A 393 -3.10 6.07 -3.54
CA ARG A 393 -1.88 6.77 -3.11
C ARG A 393 -1.97 7.21 -1.65
N HIS A 394 -3.13 7.69 -1.21
CA HIS A 394 -3.34 8.05 0.20
C HIS A 394 -3.21 6.81 1.10
N PHE A 395 -3.78 5.68 0.72
CA PHE A 395 -3.70 4.43 1.50
C PHE A 395 -2.28 3.91 1.60
N MET A 396 -1.59 3.84 0.46
CA MET A 396 -0.19 3.43 0.39
C MET A 396 0.69 4.33 1.27
N ALA A 397 0.45 5.65 1.28
CA ALA A 397 1.23 6.59 2.05
C ALA A 397 0.88 6.58 3.55
N HIS A 398 -0.41 6.64 3.89
CA HIS A 398 -0.84 7.10 5.22
C HIS A 398 -1.45 6.05 6.14
N ARG A 399 -1.77 4.84 5.64
CA ARG A 399 -2.15 3.72 6.53
C ARG A 399 -0.93 3.23 7.34
N PRO A 400 -1.13 2.61 8.52
CA PRO A 400 -0.02 2.12 9.35
C PRO A 400 0.83 1.08 8.63
N ASP A 401 2.04 0.85 9.11
CA ASP A 401 2.92 -0.18 8.56
C ASP A 401 2.28 -1.57 8.59
N THR A 402 1.48 -1.88 9.61
CA THR A 402 0.72 -3.14 9.66
C THR A 402 -0.14 -3.34 8.40
N HIS A 403 -0.71 -2.27 7.84
CA HIS A 403 -1.60 -2.31 6.69
C HIS A 403 -0.87 -2.50 5.38
N VAL A 404 0.29 -1.85 5.19
CA VAL A 404 0.94 -1.78 3.87
C VAL A 404 2.23 -2.61 3.77
N ARG A 405 2.72 -3.16 4.88
CA ARG A 405 3.99 -3.89 4.91
C ARG A 405 3.82 -5.37 4.60
N PRO A 406 4.63 -5.92 3.67
CA PRO A 406 4.75 -7.36 3.45
C PRO A 406 5.15 -8.14 4.72
N GLY A 407 4.59 -9.34 4.88
CA GLY A 407 4.91 -10.24 5.98
C GLY A 407 4.27 -9.90 7.32
N TRP A 408 3.37 -8.91 7.41
CA TRP A 408 2.74 -8.55 8.68
C TRP A 408 1.40 -9.25 8.91
N ILE A 409 0.43 -8.98 8.05
CA ILE A 409 -0.96 -9.46 8.14
C ILE A 409 -1.44 -9.84 6.75
N ASP A 410 -2.46 -10.68 6.70
CA ASP A 410 -3.07 -11.15 5.45
C ASP A 410 -3.75 -9.99 4.69
N PHE A 411 -3.94 -10.17 3.39
CA PHE A 411 -4.73 -9.29 2.56
C PHE A 411 -6.19 -9.31 2.98
N GLY A 412 -6.81 -8.13 3.03
CA GLY A 412 -8.14 -7.95 3.58
C GLY A 412 -8.17 -7.96 5.12
N ALA A 413 -7.19 -8.55 5.80
CA ALA A 413 -7.08 -8.50 7.26
C ALA A 413 -6.75 -7.09 7.79
N ALA A 414 -6.24 -6.23 6.92
CA ALA A 414 -6.02 -4.83 7.24
C ALA A 414 -7.21 -3.92 6.86
N ALA A 415 -8.23 -4.48 6.20
CA ALA A 415 -9.34 -3.74 5.59
C ALA A 415 -10.46 -3.43 6.59
N GLN A 416 -10.13 -3.23 7.86
CA GLN A 416 -11.01 -2.44 8.71
C GLN A 416 -10.76 -0.98 8.35
N ASP A 417 -11.66 -0.40 7.57
CA ASP A 417 -11.65 1.02 7.17
C ASP A 417 -11.61 1.96 8.39
N GLU A 418 -11.91 1.44 9.59
CA GLU A 418 -12.02 2.18 10.84
C GLU A 418 -10.92 1.87 11.86
N THR A 419 -9.96 0.95 11.61
CA THR A 419 -8.88 0.63 12.57
C THR A 419 -7.47 0.48 11.93
N PRO A 420 -6.42 1.13 12.48
CA PRO A 420 -6.56 2.26 13.39
C PRO A 420 -7.41 3.32 12.68
N PRO A 421 -8.20 4.13 13.43
CA PRO A 421 -9.16 5.02 12.82
C PRO A 421 -8.45 5.89 11.79
N VAL A 422 -8.94 5.79 10.54
CA VAL A 422 -8.45 6.60 9.42
C VAL A 422 -8.57 8.07 9.82
N VAL A 423 -7.76 8.92 9.18
CA VAL A 423 -7.90 10.37 9.28
C VAL A 423 -9.28 10.76 8.75
N LEU A 424 -10.26 10.74 9.63
CA LEU A 424 -11.64 11.18 9.43
C LEU A 424 -11.86 12.27 10.47
N ASP A 425 -12.18 13.47 9.97
CA ASP A 425 -12.64 14.64 10.73
C ASP A 425 -11.66 15.23 11.76
N LEU A 426 -11.10 16.38 11.36
CA LEU A 426 -10.87 17.48 12.30
C LEU A 426 -11.69 18.65 11.82
N LEU A 427 -12.96 18.62 12.26
CA LEU A 427 -13.88 19.72 12.17
C LEU A 427 -13.20 21.01 12.67
N ALA A 428 -13.55 22.08 11.96
CA ALA A 428 -13.10 23.46 12.10
C ALA A 428 -13.03 23.98 13.53
#